data_AF-A0A7V0Y4W9-F1
#
_entry.id   AF-A0A7V0Y4W9-F1
#
_cell.length_a   1.000
_cell.length_b   1.000
_cell.length_c   1.000
_cell.angle_alpha   90.00
_cell.angle_beta   90.00
_cell.angle_gamma   90.00
#
_symmetry.space_group_name_H-M   'P 1'
#
loop_
_entity.id
_entity.type
_entity.pdbx_description
1 polymer ?
#
loop_
_entity_poly.entity_id
_entity_poly.type
_entity_poly.pdbx_seq_one_letter_code
_entity_poly.pdbx_strand_id
1 'polypeptide(L)'
;MNRSFDYHPGMASRLLLLALLSIAMLSDACATRPSIGPEAARELIDESAEAMGGWEALDSLKSQELRTSGSDWEPLQAVEPNAAPRQVNTFEQTMYANYVQNKVRIAFEAMRMYPTSAAVRFIETIDGEVGMLESTGADGKVVRERLHPSRFAARLRDFKRLPARVLYAARDAPDLARAEDANVDNIAVHVLKYTDGGLPVELHLNGVTKLPARVIYMEDDPVYGDVPNAVTFSDWKESGGVKFPETLLTFLNGRKIREERVVARVDNPLIGDDVFSIPDEIRAQAENGQRIASQWTLRRAVMGVAYQDFAREQKVELYQIARGVYHVRGGSHHSMVVAMRDHLVVVEAPLFEERSLAVLEALGERFPGKPVTHLVVTHFHFDHVGGVRAYAAKGATIFTPESIAPFIQEMLKRPHTLRPDTLAKTAVEPRIEGVAAVKVISDGERTIELRSIENDHAAGMLAAYLPAEKIVFVSDLYSPPGPAPNPSVIFEPRRAAAFYKALVGSGLKVDTIVGGHGTVGSFRDFERAVKRGMGS
;
A
#
# COMPACT_ATOMS: atom_id res chain seq x y z
N MET A 1 56.99 -57.44 14.84
CA MET A 1 56.91 -58.59 15.76
C MET A 1 55.52 -59.19 15.67
N ASN A 2 55.48 -60.50 15.40
CA ASN A 2 54.37 -61.46 15.37
C ASN A 2 53.16 -61.12 14.48
N ARG A 3 52.88 -61.80 13.35
CA ARG A 3 52.86 -63.24 12.92
C ARG A 3 51.37 -63.50 12.56
N SER A 4 50.92 -63.60 11.30
CA SER A 4 51.12 -64.62 10.25
C SER A 4 50.21 -65.85 10.36
N PHE A 5 49.76 -66.34 9.18
CA PHE A 5 49.18 -67.66 8.81
C PHE A 5 47.63 -67.77 8.89
N ASP A 6 46.87 -68.34 7.92
CA ASP A 6 47.09 -69.32 6.82
C ASP A 6 46.10 -69.04 5.64
N TYR A 7 46.39 -69.25 4.32
CA TYR A 7 46.45 -70.50 3.53
C TYR A 7 45.16 -71.38 3.66
N HIS A 8 44.44 -71.89 2.65
CA HIS A 8 44.55 -72.02 1.18
C HIS A 8 43.20 -72.64 0.63
N PRO A 9 43.04 -73.12 -0.62
CA PRO A 9 41.82 -72.97 -1.44
C PRO A 9 41.10 -74.30 -1.75
N GLY A 10 39.99 -74.25 -2.52
CA GLY A 10 39.42 -75.45 -3.11
C GLY A 10 38.20 -75.25 -4.01
N MET A 11 38.48 -75.09 -5.31
CA MET A 11 37.92 -75.90 -6.41
C MET A 11 36.52 -76.53 -6.20
N ALA A 12 35.56 -76.18 -7.05
CA ALA A 12 35.24 -76.99 -8.24
C ALA A 12 33.94 -76.54 -8.93
N SER A 13 34.09 -76.18 -10.20
CA SER A 13 33.26 -76.60 -11.33
C SER A 13 31.75 -76.29 -11.32
N ARG A 14 31.32 -75.42 -12.24
CA ARG A 14 30.46 -75.82 -13.37
C ARG A 14 30.35 -74.73 -14.45
N LEU A 15 30.54 -75.19 -15.68
CA LEU A 15 30.32 -74.49 -16.94
C LEU A 15 28.88 -73.94 -17.04
N LEU A 16 28.69 -72.77 -17.67
CA LEU A 16 28.10 -72.70 -19.02
C LEU A 16 28.24 -71.30 -19.62
N LEU A 17 28.69 -71.28 -20.88
CA LEU A 17 28.63 -70.17 -21.84
C LEU A 17 27.19 -69.69 -22.05
N LEU A 18 26.96 -68.37 -22.16
CA LEU A 18 26.20 -67.78 -23.26
C LEU A 18 26.34 -66.25 -23.28
N ALA A 19 26.77 -65.76 -24.44
CA ALA A 19 26.98 -64.36 -24.75
C ALA A 19 25.66 -63.59 -24.85
N LEU A 20 25.63 -62.38 -24.30
CA LEU A 20 24.66 -61.34 -24.64
C LEU A 20 25.42 -60.01 -24.76
N LEU A 21 25.46 -59.49 -25.98
CA LEU A 21 25.87 -58.12 -26.28
C LEU A 21 24.91 -57.16 -25.56
N SER A 22 25.40 -56.47 -24.53
CA SER A 22 24.70 -55.33 -23.94
C SER A 22 24.98 -54.09 -24.78
N ILE A 23 24.11 -53.78 -25.74
CA ILE A 23 24.01 -52.43 -26.29
C ILE A 23 23.45 -51.56 -25.17
N ALA A 24 24.31 -50.75 -24.56
CA ALA A 24 23.88 -49.70 -23.66
C ALA A 24 23.15 -48.62 -24.48
N MET A 25 21.83 -48.73 -24.55
CA MET A 25 20.96 -47.61 -24.92
C MET A 25 21.03 -46.58 -23.78
N LEU A 26 21.95 -45.63 -23.90
CA LEU A 26 21.81 -44.34 -23.21
C LEU A 26 20.62 -43.62 -23.85
N SER A 27 19.43 -43.84 -23.30
CA SER A 27 18.32 -42.92 -23.52
C SER A 27 18.65 -41.63 -22.78
N ASP A 28 19.23 -40.67 -23.50
CA ASP A 28 19.13 -39.26 -23.15
C ASP A 28 17.64 -38.93 -23.12
N ALA A 29 17.04 -39.02 -21.93
CA ALA A 29 15.79 -38.33 -21.65
C ALA A 29 16.10 -36.84 -21.68
N CYS A 30 16.13 -36.27 -22.88
CA CYS A 30 15.96 -34.84 -23.07
C CYS A 30 14.60 -34.50 -22.46
N ALA A 31 14.60 -34.07 -21.19
CA ALA A 31 13.48 -33.35 -20.64
C ALA A 31 13.27 -32.13 -21.54
N THR A 32 12.32 -32.22 -22.46
CA THR A 32 11.92 -31.11 -23.31
C THR A 32 11.56 -29.98 -22.39
N ARG A 33 12.27 -28.85 -22.49
CA ARG A 33 11.94 -27.65 -21.71
C ARG A 33 10.45 -27.36 -21.89
N PRO A 34 9.72 -26.98 -20.83
CA PRO A 34 8.31 -26.64 -20.97
C PRO A 34 8.14 -25.59 -22.08
N SER A 35 7.13 -25.78 -22.93
CA SER A 35 6.81 -24.84 -24.01
C SER A 35 6.54 -23.46 -23.40
N ILE A 36 7.03 -22.39 -24.05
CA ILE A 36 6.84 -20.99 -23.63
C ILE A 36 6.10 -20.21 -24.74
N GLY A 37 5.62 -19.01 -24.43
CA GLY A 37 4.96 -18.14 -25.40
C GLY A 37 3.43 -18.27 -25.45
N PRO A 38 2.76 -17.66 -26.45
CA PRO A 38 1.31 -17.46 -26.45
C PRO A 38 0.49 -18.75 -26.58
N GLU A 39 0.91 -19.70 -27.41
CA GLU A 39 0.17 -20.96 -27.62
C GLU A 39 0.18 -21.81 -26.33
N ALA A 40 1.36 -22.00 -25.74
CA ALA A 40 1.52 -22.68 -24.46
C ALA A 40 0.75 -22.00 -23.31
N ALA A 41 0.58 -20.68 -23.39
CA ALA A 41 -0.22 -19.93 -22.42
C ALA A 41 -1.71 -20.27 -22.51
N ARG A 42 -2.25 -20.35 -23.74
CA ARG A 42 -3.65 -20.69 -23.98
C ARG A 42 -3.97 -22.11 -23.52
N GLU A 43 -3.09 -23.06 -23.84
CA GLU A 43 -3.22 -24.44 -23.36
C GLU A 43 -3.27 -24.51 -21.83
N LEU A 44 -2.38 -23.81 -21.12
CA LEU A 44 -2.39 -23.77 -19.66
C LEU A 44 -3.64 -23.11 -19.07
N ILE A 45 -4.18 -22.09 -19.75
CA ILE A 45 -5.43 -21.45 -19.34
C ILE A 45 -6.60 -22.44 -19.46
N ASP A 46 -6.65 -23.22 -20.53
CA ASP A 46 -7.66 -24.27 -20.71
C ASP A 46 -7.50 -25.40 -19.69
N GLU A 47 -6.27 -25.87 -19.42
CA GLU A 47 -5.98 -26.84 -18.35
C GLU A 47 -6.43 -26.34 -16.98
N SER A 48 -6.22 -25.05 -16.69
CA SER A 48 -6.64 -24.44 -15.44
C SER A 48 -8.16 -24.32 -15.34
N ALA A 49 -8.83 -23.97 -16.44
CA ALA A 49 -10.28 -23.94 -16.50
C ALA A 49 -10.87 -25.33 -16.24
N GLU A 50 -10.34 -26.38 -16.87
CA GLU A 50 -10.71 -27.78 -16.62
C GLU A 50 -10.52 -28.17 -15.14
N ALA A 51 -9.38 -27.80 -14.55
CA ALA A 51 -9.15 -28.07 -13.12
C ALA A 51 -10.16 -27.37 -12.20
N MET A 52 -10.66 -26.20 -12.61
CA MET A 52 -11.71 -25.44 -11.93
C MET A 52 -13.13 -25.95 -12.22
N GLY A 53 -13.35 -26.88 -13.14
CA GLY A 53 -14.68 -27.40 -13.49
C GLY A 53 -15.06 -27.27 -14.97
N GLY A 54 -14.16 -26.74 -15.81
CA GLY A 54 -14.35 -26.55 -17.24
C GLY A 54 -14.99 -25.21 -17.61
N TRP A 55 -14.79 -24.77 -18.85
CA TRP A 55 -15.33 -23.50 -19.36
C TRP A 55 -16.86 -23.46 -19.33
N GLU A 56 -17.54 -24.58 -19.61
CA GLU A 56 -19.01 -24.63 -19.58
C GLU A 56 -19.57 -24.32 -18.18
N ALA A 57 -18.98 -24.91 -17.13
CA ALA A 57 -19.39 -24.65 -15.75
C ALA A 57 -19.06 -23.20 -15.35
N LEU A 58 -17.86 -22.71 -15.70
CA LEU A 58 -17.45 -21.33 -15.45
C LEU A 58 -18.34 -20.31 -16.17
N ASP A 59 -18.72 -20.57 -17.42
CA ASP A 59 -19.59 -19.71 -18.22
C ASP A 59 -21.02 -19.74 -17.67
N SER A 60 -21.45 -20.84 -17.06
CA SER A 60 -22.78 -20.95 -16.41
C SER A 60 -22.93 -20.05 -15.18
N LEU A 61 -21.82 -19.62 -14.58
CA LEU A 61 -21.80 -18.69 -13.44
C LEU A 61 -22.02 -17.25 -13.94
N LYS A 62 -23.26 -16.79 -13.88
CA LYS A 62 -23.66 -15.44 -14.31
C LYS A 62 -23.61 -14.43 -13.17
N SER A 63 -23.85 -14.87 -11.94
CA SER A 63 -23.81 -14.03 -10.75
C SER A 63 -23.39 -14.82 -9.50
N GLN A 64 -22.98 -14.10 -8.46
CA GLN A 64 -22.61 -14.68 -7.17
C GLN A 64 -22.94 -13.72 -6.02
N GLU A 65 -23.53 -14.25 -4.94
CA GLU A 65 -23.48 -13.63 -3.61
C GLU A 65 -22.34 -14.29 -2.84
N LEU A 66 -21.39 -13.48 -2.36
CA LEU A 66 -20.26 -13.93 -1.58
C LEU A 66 -20.22 -13.19 -0.25
N ARG A 67 -20.27 -13.93 0.85
CA ARG A 67 -20.04 -13.38 2.19
C ARG A 67 -18.66 -13.80 2.65
N THR A 68 -17.84 -12.83 3.01
CA THR A 68 -16.50 -13.08 3.51
C THR A 68 -16.23 -12.31 4.80
N SER A 69 -15.29 -12.80 5.59
CA SER A 69 -14.82 -12.12 6.80
C SER A 69 -13.30 -12.19 6.88
N GLY A 70 -12.69 -11.26 7.60
CA GLY A 70 -11.27 -11.09 7.50
C GLY A 70 -10.65 -10.03 8.40
N SER A 71 -9.41 -9.70 8.08
CA SER A 71 -8.64 -8.65 8.74
C SER A 71 -7.79 -7.91 7.73
N ASP A 72 -7.52 -6.65 8.02
CA ASP A 72 -6.68 -5.77 7.24
C ASP A 72 -5.46 -5.32 8.05
N TRP A 73 -4.35 -5.11 7.35
CA TRP A 73 -3.11 -4.63 7.93
C TRP A 73 -2.49 -3.52 7.09
N GLU A 74 -1.86 -2.55 7.75
CA GLU A 74 -1.16 -1.44 7.12
C GLU A 74 0.36 -1.58 7.33
N PRO A 75 1.13 -1.85 6.26
CA PRO A 75 2.56 -1.64 6.24
C PRO A 75 2.93 -0.20 6.64
N LEU A 76 4.14 0.00 7.17
CA LEU A 76 4.67 1.35 7.45
C LEU A 76 3.84 2.21 8.43
N GLN A 77 3.01 1.58 9.26
CA GLN A 77 2.34 2.20 10.43
C GLN A 77 2.76 1.53 11.75
N ALA A 78 3.76 0.64 11.68
CA ALA A 78 4.42 0.03 12.83
C ALA A 78 5.50 0.96 13.42
N VAL A 79 6.16 0.53 14.50
CA VAL A 79 7.25 1.30 15.13
C VAL A 79 8.51 1.30 14.26
N GLU A 80 8.81 0.19 13.59
CA GLU A 80 9.98 0.07 12.71
C GLU A 80 9.53 -0.06 11.25
N PRO A 81 10.29 0.47 10.26
CA PRO A 81 9.98 0.31 8.84
C PRO A 81 9.81 -1.15 8.42
N ASN A 82 10.60 -2.04 9.00
CA ASN A 82 10.63 -3.47 8.68
C ASN A 82 9.83 -4.37 9.64
N ALA A 83 9.12 -3.78 10.61
CA ALA A 83 8.25 -4.55 11.49
C ALA A 83 7.04 -5.15 10.74
N ALA A 84 6.42 -6.13 11.40
CA ALA A 84 5.16 -6.70 10.95
C ALA A 84 4.11 -5.59 10.74
N PRO A 85 3.31 -5.66 9.65
CA PRO A 85 2.21 -4.73 9.42
C PRO A 85 1.27 -4.60 10.62
N ARG A 86 0.79 -3.38 10.88
CA ARG A 86 -0.13 -3.10 11.99
C ARG A 86 -1.54 -3.49 11.59
N GLN A 87 -2.25 -4.26 12.42
CA GLN A 87 -3.65 -4.59 12.15
C GLN A 87 -4.51 -3.33 12.23
N VAL A 88 -5.29 -3.09 11.17
CA VAL A 88 -6.15 -1.91 11.02
C VAL A 88 -7.57 -2.21 11.47
N ASN A 89 -8.10 -3.38 11.10
CA ASN A 89 -9.47 -3.78 11.42
C ASN A 89 -9.66 -5.29 11.30
N THR A 90 -10.76 -5.75 11.88
CA THR A 90 -11.47 -6.96 11.43
C THR A 90 -12.70 -6.53 10.63
N PHE A 91 -13.15 -7.35 9.67
CA PHE A 91 -14.29 -7.02 8.83
C PHE A 91 -15.16 -8.22 8.47
N GLU A 92 -16.40 -7.92 8.08
CA GLU A 92 -17.29 -8.76 7.31
C GLU A 92 -17.73 -7.99 6.07
N GLN A 93 -17.92 -8.69 4.95
CA GLN A 93 -18.48 -8.09 3.75
C GLN A 93 -19.40 -9.05 3.02
N THR A 94 -20.40 -8.48 2.34
CA THR A 94 -21.26 -9.17 1.39
C THR A 94 -21.08 -8.53 0.02
N MET A 95 -20.63 -9.31 -0.94
CA MET A 95 -20.48 -8.92 -2.33
C MET A 95 -21.56 -9.58 -3.18
N TYR A 96 -22.29 -8.78 -3.94
CA TYR A 96 -23.11 -9.22 -5.06
C TYR A 96 -22.35 -8.93 -6.35
N ALA A 97 -22.07 -9.94 -7.16
CA ALA A 97 -21.40 -9.82 -8.44
C ALA A 97 -22.33 -10.27 -9.56
N ASN A 98 -22.44 -9.48 -10.63
CA ASN A 98 -23.04 -9.87 -11.90
C ASN A 98 -21.94 -9.86 -12.96
N TYR A 99 -21.53 -11.05 -13.40
CA TYR A 99 -20.40 -11.25 -14.30
C TYR A 99 -20.75 -10.96 -15.77
N VAL A 100 -22.05 -10.99 -16.13
CA VAL A 100 -22.52 -10.68 -17.49
C VAL A 100 -22.46 -9.17 -17.74
N GLN A 101 -22.87 -8.38 -16.75
CA GLN A 101 -22.96 -6.92 -16.86
C GLN A 101 -21.77 -6.19 -16.22
N ASN A 102 -20.80 -6.93 -15.66
CA ASN A 102 -19.68 -6.38 -14.88
C ASN A 102 -20.13 -5.43 -13.74
N LYS A 103 -21.22 -5.80 -13.05
CA LYS A 103 -21.74 -5.04 -11.91
C LYS A 103 -21.29 -5.68 -10.61
N VAL A 104 -20.96 -4.84 -9.64
CA VAL A 104 -20.59 -5.30 -8.30
C VAL A 104 -21.16 -4.38 -7.24
N ARG A 105 -21.67 -4.97 -6.16
CA ARG A 105 -22.10 -4.27 -4.97
C ARG A 105 -21.44 -4.89 -3.75
N ILE A 106 -20.78 -4.09 -2.93
CA ILE A 106 -20.08 -4.53 -1.71
C ILE A 106 -20.69 -3.79 -0.53
N ALA A 107 -21.37 -4.51 0.36
CA ALA A 107 -21.65 -4.03 1.70
C ALA A 107 -20.49 -4.44 2.61
N PHE A 108 -19.87 -3.46 3.27
CA PHE A 108 -18.70 -3.67 4.12
C PHE A 108 -18.97 -3.17 5.53
N GLU A 109 -18.69 -4.01 6.52
CA GLU A 109 -18.73 -3.67 7.94
C GLU A 109 -17.41 -4.05 8.60
N ALA A 110 -16.86 -3.14 9.40
CA ALA A 110 -15.60 -3.39 10.11
C ALA A 110 -15.60 -2.81 11.50
N MET A 111 -14.82 -3.45 12.37
CA MET A 111 -14.36 -2.85 13.61
C MET A 111 -12.94 -2.33 13.39
N ARG A 112 -12.80 -1.01 13.18
CA ARG A 112 -11.51 -0.35 13.11
C ARG A 112 -10.82 -0.44 14.47
N MET A 113 -9.56 -0.82 14.44
CA MET A 113 -8.64 -0.90 15.59
C MET A 113 -7.58 0.20 15.52
N TYR A 114 -7.18 0.59 14.32
CA TYR A 114 -6.20 1.66 14.06
C TYR A 114 -6.72 2.61 12.95
N PRO A 115 -6.52 3.94 13.07
CA PRO A 115 -5.79 4.64 14.13
C PRO A 115 -6.62 4.92 15.39
N THR A 116 -7.93 4.72 15.34
CA THR A 116 -8.83 4.77 16.50
C THR A 116 -9.86 3.65 16.44
N SER A 117 -10.38 3.26 17.60
CA SER A 117 -11.43 2.26 17.70
C SER A 117 -12.78 2.81 17.25
N ALA A 118 -13.37 2.27 16.17
CA ALA A 118 -14.70 2.67 15.70
C ALA A 118 -15.33 1.63 14.77
N ALA A 119 -16.66 1.54 14.79
CA ALA A 119 -17.40 0.83 13.74
C ALA A 119 -17.34 1.64 12.42
N VAL A 120 -17.10 0.94 11.32
CA VAL A 120 -17.07 1.53 9.96
C VAL A 120 -18.02 0.73 9.07
N ARG A 121 -18.90 1.45 8.37
CA ARG A 121 -19.86 0.86 7.43
C ARG A 121 -19.93 1.67 6.16
N PHE A 122 -19.91 0.98 5.03
CA PHE A 122 -20.21 1.59 3.73
C PHE A 122 -20.74 0.55 2.75
N ILE A 123 -21.42 1.04 1.72
CA ILE A 123 -21.79 0.27 0.55
C ILE A 123 -21.11 0.90 -0.67
N GLU A 124 -20.45 0.09 -1.47
CA GLU A 124 -19.98 0.48 -2.80
C GLU A 124 -20.82 -0.23 -3.85
N THR A 125 -21.33 0.50 -4.83
CA THR A 125 -22.05 -0.06 -5.98
C THR A 125 -21.35 0.40 -7.24
N ILE A 126 -21.03 -0.52 -8.15
CA ILE A 126 -20.51 -0.27 -9.49
C ILE A 126 -21.45 -0.93 -10.48
N ASP A 127 -22.00 -0.16 -11.41
CA ASP A 127 -22.98 -0.63 -12.41
C ASP A 127 -22.34 -1.02 -13.76
N GLY A 128 -21.01 -1.09 -13.80
CA GLY A 128 -20.20 -1.35 -14.98
C GLY A 128 -19.54 -0.08 -15.56
N GLU A 129 -20.13 1.09 -15.34
CA GLU A 129 -19.63 2.36 -15.88
C GLU A 129 -19.32 3.38 -14.79
N VAL A 130 -20.21 3.47 -13.80
CA VAL A 130 -20.17 4.45 -12.70
C VAL A 130 -20.15 3.71 -11.38
N GLY A 131 -19.51 4.33 -10.38
CA GLY A 131 -19.54 3.88 -9.01
C GLY A 131 -20.27 4.86 -8.09
N MET A 132 -20.89 4.34 -7.04
CA MET A 132 -21.46 5.09 -5.92
C MET A 132 -20.90 4.57 -4.61
N LEU A 133 -20.61 5.48 -3.68
CA LEU A 133 -20.34 5.19 -2.28
C LEU A 133 -21.53 5.65 -1.44
N GLU A 134 -22.10 4.74 -0.65
CA GLU A 134 -23.03 5.07 0.42
C GLU A 134 -22.32 4.90 1.77
N SER A 135 -22.35 5.92 2.62
CA SER A 135 -21.76 5.89 3.96
C SER A 135 -22.73 6.47 4.98
N THR A 136 -22.58 6.09 6.25
CA THR A 136 -23.37 6.68 7.34
C THR A 136 -22.57 7.80 7.99
N GLY A 137 -23.08 9.04 7.90
CA GLY A 137 -22.51 10.20 8.56
C GLY A 137 -22.58 10.11 10.09
N ALA A 138 -21.84 10.98 10.77
CA ALA A 138 -21.82 11.03 12.24
C ALA A 138 -23.19 11.36 12.87
N ASP A 139 -24.09 11.97 12.10
CA ASP A 139 -25.48 12.25 12.49
C ASP A 139 -26.45 11.08 12.20
N GLY A 140 -25.92 9.94 11.76
CA GLY A 140 -26.69 8.74 11.40
C GLY A 140 -27.33 8.79 10.01
N LYS A 141 -27.17 9.88 9.25
CA LYS A 141 -27.75 9.98 7.90
C LYS A 141 -26.90 9.24 6.88
N VAL A 142 -27.58 8.63 5.90
CA VAL A 142 -26.90 8.05 4.74
C VAL A 142 -26.50 9.16 3.79
N VAL A 143 -25.21 9.21 3.45
CA VAL A 143 -24.62 10.09 2.44
C VAL A 143 -24.30 9.24 1.22
N ARG A 144 -24.71 9.71 0.04
CA ARG A 144 -24.42 9.08 -1.25
C ARG A 144 -23.58 10.03 -2.09
N GLU A 145 -22.49 9.51 -2.65
CA GLU A 145 -21.63 10.26 -3.54
C GLU A 145 -21.11 9.37 -4.66
N ARG A 146 -20.72 9.99 -5.77
CA ARG A 146 -20.01 9.28 -6.84
C ARG A 146 -18.71 8.72 -6.28
N LEU A 147 -18.44 7.46 -6.57
CA LEU A 147 -17.24 6.77 -6.10
C LEU A 147 -15.99 7.46 -6.64
N HIS A 148 -14.98 7.60 -5.78
CA HIS A 148 -13.70 8.17 -6.16
C HIS A 148 -13.08 7.42 -7.36
N PRO A 149 -12.55 8.10 -8.40
CA PRO A 149 -12.07 7.45 -9.63
C PRO A 149 -11.00 6.38 -9.40
N SER A 150 -10.00 6.64 -8.55
CA SER A 150 -9.00 5.62 -8.16
C SER A 150 -9.58 4.46 -7.35
N ARG A 151 -10.63 4.70 -6.54
CA ARG A 151 -11.32 3.63 -5.80
C ARG A 151 -12.09 2.75 -6.77
N PHE A 152 -12.80 3.36 -7.73
CA PHE A 152 -13.45 2.66 -8.84
C PHE A 152 -12.46 1.81 -9.64
N ALA A 153 -11.34 2.38 -10.07
CA ALA A 153 -10.31 1.66 -10.81
C ALA A 153 -9.74 0.47 -10.02
N ALA A 154 -9.42 0.67 -8.74
CA ALA A 154 -8.93 -0.39 -7.86
C ALA A 154 -9.98 -1.50 -7.65
N ARG A 155 -11.28 -1.14 -7.55
CA ARG A 155 -12.37 -2.13 -7.46
C ARG A 155 -12.60 -2.91 -8.74
N LEU A 156 -12.50 -2.27 -9.91
CA LEU A 156 -12.58 -2.99 -11.18
C LEU A 156 -11.43 -3.99 -11.35
N ARG A 157 -10.21 -3.60 -10.97
CA ARG A 157 -9.07 -4.52 -10.91
C ARG A 157 -9.37 -5.68 -9.94
N ASP A 158 -9.87 -5.40 -8.74
CA ASP A 158 -10.23 -6.41 -7.75
C ASP A 158 -11.32 -7.37 -8.27
N PHE A 159 -12.30 -6.85 -9.01
CA PHE A 159 -13.36 -7.63 -9.63
C PHE A 159 -12.84 -8.58 -10.71
N LYS A 160 -11.92 -8.12 -11.57
CA LYS A 160 -11.32 -8.94 -12.64
C LYS A 160 -10.42 -10.06 -12.12
N ARG A 161 -9.81 -9.86 -10.95
CA ARG A 161 -8.96 -10.88 -10.30
C ARG A 161 -9.72 -11.75 -9.29
N LEU A 162 -11.04 -11.65 -9.22
CA LEU A 162 -11.85 -12.61 -8.47
C LEU A 162 -11.58 -14.04 -8.98
N PRO A 163 -11.67 -15.07 -8.13
CA PRO A 163 -11.43 -16.45 -8.56
C PRO A 163 -12.30 -16.88 -9.77
N ALA A 164 -13.55 -16.41 -9.81
CA ALA A 164 -14.47 -16.65 -10.93
C ALA A 164 -14.08 -15.94 -12.25
N ARG A 165 -13.14 -14.99 -12.20
CA ARG A 165 -12.82 -14.07 -13.32
C ARG A 165 -11.36 -14.08 -13.74
N VAL A 166 -10.46 -14.54 -12.88
CA VAL A 166 -9.00 -14.45 -13.09
C VAL A 166 -8.54 -15.13 -14.39
N LEU A 167 -9.15 -16.26 -14.77
CA LEU A 167 -8.83 -16.93 -16.03
C LEU A 167 -9.34 -16.17 -17.26
N TYR A 168 -10.49 -15.50 -17.17
CA TYR A 168 -11.03 -14.69 -18.26
C TYR A 168 -10.13 -13.48 -18.55
N ALA A 169 -9.66 -12.79 -17.50
CA ALA A 169 -8.75 -11.66 -17.65
C ALA A 169 -7.47 -12.05 -18.40
N ALA A 170 -6.91 -13.23 -18.10
CA ALA A 170 -5.75 -13.75 -18.81
C ALA A 170 -6.09 -14.20 -20.24
N ARG A 171 -7.17 -14.98 -20.43
CA ARG A 171 -7.62 -15.50 -21.73
C ARG A 171 -7.87 -14.39 -22.75
N ASP A 172 -8.50 -13.31 -22.29
CA ASP A 172 -8.93 -12.21 -23.15
C ASP A 172 -7.79 -11.21 -23.40
N ALA A 173 -6.65 -11.36 -22.74
CA ALA A 173 -5.49 -10.48 -22.92
C ALA A 173 -4.75 -10.79 -24.24
N PRO A 174 -4.57 -9.79 -25.13
CA PRO A 174 -3.97 -10.01 -26.44
C PRO A 174 -2.47 -10.34 -26.38
N ASP A 175 -1.80 -9.94 -25.30
CA ASP A 175 -0.38 -10.14 -25.05
C ASP A 175 -0.08 -11.32 -24.11
N LEU A 176 -1.08 -12.18 -23.85
CA LEU A 176 -0.92 -13.36 -23.00
C LEU A 176 0.24 -14.24 -23.49
N ALA A 177 1.19 -14.51 -22.61
CA ALA A 177 2.31 -15.39 -22.87
C ALA A 177 2.71 -16.19 -21.63
N ARG A 178 3.15 -17.43 -21.85
CA ARG A 178 3.76 -18.26 -20.81
C ARG A 178 5.24 -17.91 -20.67
N ALA A 179 5.68 -17.72 -19.44
CA ALA A 179 7.07 -17.53 -19.06
C ALA A 179 7.66 -18.81 -18.44
N GLU A 180 8.92 -18.75 -18.01
CA GLU A 180 9.55 -19.85 -17.28
C GLU A 180 8.77 -20.17 -15.99
N ASP A 181 8.60 -21.47 -15.73
CA ASP A 181 8.02 -21.95 -14.48
C ASP A 181 8.87 -21.49 -13.29
N ALA A 182 8.23 -21.30 -12.13
CA ALA A 182 8.89 -20.85 -10.92
C ALA A 182 8.60 -21.78 -9.74
N ASN A 183 9.39 -21.66 -8.68
CA ASN A 183 9.07 -22.25 -7.37
C ASN A 183 8.73 -21.11 -6.41
N VAL A 184 7.53 -21.15 -5.84
CA VAL A 184 7.00 -20.14 -4.92
C VAL A 184 6.56 -20.86 -3.66
N ASP A 185 7.16 -20.54 -2.52
CA ASP A 185 6.83 -21.16 -1.22
C ASP A 185 6.87 -22.71 -1.26
N ASN A 186 7.87 -23.27 -1.96
CA ASN A 186 8.06 -24.71 -2.22
C ASN A 186 6.98 -25.35 -3.09
N ILE A 187 6.19 -24.56 -3.81
CA ILE A 187 5.19 -25.01 -4.79
C ILE A 187 5.71 -24.67 -6.19
N ALA A 188 5.85 -25.69 -7.05
CA ALA A 188 6.11 -25.48 -8.46
C ALA A 188 4.89 -24.81 -9.10
N VAL A 189 5.10 -23.74 -9.85
CA VAL A 189 4.04 -22.98 -10.52
C VAL A 189 4.37 -22.72 -11.98
N HIS A 190 3.36 -22.77 -12.83
CA HIS A 190 3.43 -22.22 -14.19
C HIS A 190 3.16 -20.73 -14.14
N VAL A 191 3.94 -19.95 -14.89
CA VAL A 191 3.85 -18.48 -14.89
C VAL A 191 3.30 -17.99 -16.21
N LEU A 192 2.19 -17.27 -16.14
CA LEU A 192 1.60 -16.54 -17.27
C LEU A 192 1.77 -15.04 -17.05
N LYS A 193 2.10 -14.30 -18.11
CA LYS A 193 2.22 -12.84 -18.10
C LYS A 193 1.30 -12.23 -19.15
N TYR A 194 0.69 -11.11 -18.79
CA TYR A 194 -0.19 -10.34 -19.68
C TYR A 194 -0.39 -8.93 -19.13
N THR A 195 -1.06 -8.07 -19.88
CA THR A 195 -1.47 -6.74 -19.43
C THR A 195 -2.98 -6.68 -19.20
N ASP A 196 -3.41 -6.15 -18.05
CA ASP A 196 -4.82 -5.80 -17.79
C ASP A 196 -4.94 -4.38 -17.23
N GLY A 197 -5.83 -3.58 -17.82
CA GLY A 197 -6.04 -2.19 -17.38
C GLY A 197 -4.80 -1.30 -17.47
N GLY A 198 -3.85 -1.63 -18.37
CA GLY A 198 -2.57 -0.94 -18.49
C GLY A 198 -1.52 -1.35 -17.43
N LEU A 199 -1.83 -2.33 -16.58
CA LEU A 199 -0.91 -2.84 -15.56
C LEU A 199 -0.33 -4.20 -15.99
N PRO A 200 0.98 -4.44 -15.79
CA PRO A 200 1.56 -5.76 -15.92
C PRO A 200 0.97 -6.73 -14.90
N VAL A 201 0.61 -7.92 -15.35
CA VAL A 201 0.03 -8.99 -14.53
C VAL A 201 0.84 -10.27 -14.67
N GLU A 202 1.08 -10.93 -13.55
CA GLU A 202 1.50 -12.34 -13.53
C GLU A 202 0.41 -13.21 -12.89
N LEU A 203 0.03 -14.29 -13.57
CA LEU A 203 -0.85 -15.33 -13.04
C LEU A 203 -0.02 -16.61 -12.85
N HIS A 204 0.00 -17.10 -11.62
CA HIS A 204 0.70 -18.33 -11.24
C HIS A 204 -0.32 -19.44 -11.05
N LEU A 205 -0.16 -20.52 -11.81
CA LEU A 205 -0.99 -21.72 -11.74
C LEU A 205 -0.20 -22.81 -11.03
N ASN A 206 -0.82 -23.55 -10.12
CA ASN A 206 -0.17 -24.67 -9.43
C ASN A 206 0.29 -25.73 -10.45
N GLY A 207 1.56 -26.13 -10.42
CA GLY A 207 2.12 -27.06 -11.40
C GLY A 207 1.53 -28.48 -11.37
N VAL A 208 0.90 -28.86 -10.25
CA VAL A 208 0.27 -30.18 -10.06
C VAL A 208 -1.24 -30.09 -10.24
N THR A 209 -1.90 -29.21 -9.49
CA THR A 209 -3.38 -29.14 -9.49
C THR A 209 -3.94 -28.31 -10.63
N LYS A 210 -3.09 -27.51 -11.31
CA LYS A 210 -3.45 -26.54 -12.36
C LYS A 210 -4.40 -25.43 -11.91
N LEU A 211 -4.82 -25.40 -10.65
CA LEU A 211 -5.64 -24.34 -10.07
C LEU A 211 -4.82 -23.04 -9.95
N PRO A 212 -5.45 -21.86 -10.09
CA PRO A 212 -4.80 -20.59 -9.77
C PRO A 212 -4.23 -20.61 -8.35
N ALA A 213 -2.94 -20.32 -8.22
CA ALA A 213 -2.28 -20.23 -6.92
C ALA A 213 -2.15 -18.77 -6.48
N ARG A 214 -1.83 -17.86 -7.41
CA ARG A 214 -1.60 -16.45 -7.15
C ARG A 214 -1.80 -15.61 -8.40
N VAL A 215 -2.30 -14.38 -8.23
CA VAL A 215 -2.30 -13.35 -9.27
C VAL A 215 -1.64 -12.09 -8.74
N ILE A 216 -0.76 -11.48 -9.53
CA ILE A 216 0.07 -10.33 -9.15
C ILE A 216 -0.16 -9.22 -10.14
N TYR A 217 -0.66 -8.07 -9.68
CA TYR A 217 -0.67 -6.84 -10.47
C TYR A 217 0.51 -5.99 -10.02
N MET A 218 1.32 -5.50 -10.96
CA MET A 218 2.28 -4.44 -10.67
C MET A 218 1.53 -3.11 -10.65
N GLU A 219 1.54 -2.42 -9.51
CA GLU A 219 0.92 -1.11 -9.33
C GLU A 219 1.93 -0.06 -8.85
N ASP A 220 1.62 1.22 -9.03
CA ASP A 220 2.39 2.31 -8.43
C ASP A 220 1.85 2.63 -7.02
N ASP A 221 2.77 2.71 -6.06
CA ASP A 221 2.55 3.15 -4.69
C ASP A 221 3.36 4.44 -4.42
N PRO A 222 2.78 5.49 -3.82
CA PRO A 222 3.48 6.74 -3.54
C PRO A 222 4.78 6.63 -2.73
N VAL A 223 4.94 5.58 -1.92
CA VAL A 223 6.17 5.36 -1.14
C VAL A 223 7.07 4.37 -1.85
N TYR A 224 6.53 3.24 -2.30
CA TYR A 224 7.34 2.16 -2.83
C TYR A 224 7.51 2.14 -4.36
N GLY A 225 6.92 3.08 -5.09
CA GLY A 225 6.90 3.06 -6.55
C GLY A 225 6.28 1.80 -7.11
N ASP A 226 6.91 1.19 -8.10
CA ASP A 226 6.41 -0.04 -8.72
C ASP A 226 6.46 -1.19 -7.69
N VAL A 227 5.29 -1.71 -7.32
CA VAL A 227 5.14 -2.78 -6.32
C VAL A 227 4.20 -3.89 -6.78
N PRO A 228 4.52 -5.15 -6.41
CA PRO A 228 3.59 -6.25 -6.62
C PRO A 228 2.44 -6.18 -5.62
N ASN A 229 1.21 -6.10 -6.13
CA ASN A 229 -0.01 -6.37 -5.40
C ASN A 229 -0.53 -7.77 -5.73
N ALA A 230 -0.21 -8.73 -4.86
CA ALA A 230 -0.51 -10.13 -5.06
C ALA A 230 -1.76 -10.57 -4.29
N VAL A 231 -2.56 -11.45 -4.88
CA VAL A 231 -3.62 -12.21 -4.18
C VAL A 231 -3.29 -13.69 -4.33
N THR A 232 -3.22 -14.42 -3.22
CA THR A 232 -3.04 -15.87 -3.20
C THR A 232 -4.36 -16.58 -2.93
N PHE A 233 -4.54 -17.76 -3.51
CA PHE A 233 -5.75 -18.56 -3.43
C PHE A 233 -5.44 -19.92 -2.79
N SER A 234 -6.16 -20.28 -1.72
CA SER A 234 -6.01 -21.60 -1.08
C SER A 234 -7.34 -22.19 -0.64
N ASP A 235 -7.29 -23.43 -0.16
CA ASP A 235 -8.43 -24.16 0.41
C ASP A 235 -9.58 -24.35 -0.59
N TRP A 236 -9.23 -24.79 -1.81
CA TRP A 236 -10.18 -24.94 -2.92
C TRP A 236 -11.27 -25.97 -2.61
N LYS A 237 -12.54 -25.58 -2.83
CA LYS A 237 -13.72 -26.43 -2.70
C LYS A 237 -14.63 -26.30 -3.90
N GLU A 238 -15.38 -27.35 -4.18
CA GLU A 238 -16.38 -27.37 -5.25
C GLU A 238 -17.72 -26.78 -4.78
N SER A 239 -18.35 -25.98 -5.63
CA SER A 239 -19.70 -25.44 -5.49
C SER A 239 -20.30 -25.29 -6.89
N GLY A 240 -21.47 -25.88 -7.13
CA GLY A 240 -22.17 -25.75 -8.40
C GLY A 240 -21.37 -26.24 -9.61
N GLY A 241 -20.50 -27.25 -9.44
CA GLY A 241 -19.63 -27.78 -10.50
C GLY A 241 -18.37 -26.94 -10.77
N VAL A 242 -18.17 -25.84 -10.04
CA VAL A 242 -16.97 -25.00 -10.14
C VAL A 242 -16.18 -25.07 -8.83
N LYS A 243 -14.85 -25.16 -8.90
CA LYS A 243 -13.99 -25.03 -7.74
C LYS A 243 -13.67 -23.57 -7.48
N PHE A 244 -13.71 -23.18 -6.21
CA PHE A 244 -13.34 -21.87 -5.74
C PHE A 244 -12.44 -21.95 -4.50
N PRO A 245 -11.54 -20.98 -4.30
CA PRO A 245 -10.77 -20.89 -3.06
C PRO A 245 -11.65 -20.37 -1.93
N GLU A 246 -11.34 -20.83 -0.71
CA GLU A 246 -12.05 -20.44 0.51
C GLU A 246 -11.23 -19.48 1.38
N THR A 247 -9.93 -19.34 1.08
CA THR A 247 -9.03 -18.37 1.71
C THR A 247 -8.32 -17.54 0.64
N LEU A 248 -8.35 -16.22 0.80
CA LEU A 248 -7.65 -15.24 -0.02
C LEU A 248 -6.73 -14.40 0.86
N LEU A 249 -5.45 -14.31 0.49
CA LEU A 249 -4.50 -13.40 1.15
C LEU A 249 -4.02 -12.37 0.14
N THR A 250 -4.09 -11.08 0.50
CA THR A 250 -3.56 -10.00 -0.32
C THR A 250 -2.25 -9.49 0.28
N PHE A 251 -1.25 -9.32 -0.58
CA PHE A 251 0.06 -8.78 -0.24
C PHE A 251 0.35 -7.53 -1.07
N LEU A 252 1.06 -6.58 -0.48
CA LEU A 252 1.63 -5.44 -1.17
C LEU A 252 3.13 -5.39 -0.87
N ASN A 253 3.96 -5.41 -1.91
CA ASN A 253 5.42 -5.43 -1.77
C ASN A 253 5.89 -6.56 -0.82
N GLY A 254 5.28 -7.74 -0.96
CA GLY A 254 5.56 -8.92 -0.13
C GLY A 254 4.99 -8.89 1.30
N ARG A 255 4.32 -7.80 1.72
CA ARG A 255 3.71 -7.70 3.06
C ARG A 255 2.23 -7.98 3.02
N LYS A 256 1.73 -8.82 3.92
CA LYS A 256 0.29 -9.12 4.03
C LYS A 256 -0.46 -7.84 4.41
N ILE A 257 -1.47 -7.49 3.62
CA ILE A 257 -2.34 -6.34 3.85
C ILE A 257 -3.81 -6.72 4.06
N ARG A 258 -4.21 -7.93 3.63
CA ARG A 258 -5.56 -8.46 3.85
C ARG A 258 -5.53 -9.98 3.90
N GLU A 259 -6.40 -10.53 4.72
CA GLU A 259 -6.75 -11.94 4.84
C GLU A 259 -8.25 -12.01 4.84
N GLU A 260 -8.79 -12.83 3.97
CA GLU A 260 -10.22 -12.93 3.71
C GLU A 260 -10.60 -14.41 3.60
N ARG A 261 -11.66 -14.81 4.30
CA ARG A 261 -12.21 -16.16 4.27
C ARG A 261 -13.64 -16.15 3.80
N VAL A 262 -13.99 -17.11 2.95
CA VAL A 262 -15.36 -17.33 2.52
C VAL A 262 -16.17 -17.90 3.67
N VAL A 263 -17.26 -17.20 4.01
CA VAL A 263 -18.23 -17.61 5.02
C VAL A 263 -19.43 -18.27 4.37
N ALA A 264 -19.93 -17.68 3.28
CA ALA A 264 -21.02 -18.23 2.50
C ALA A 264 -20.90 -17.82 1.03
N ARG A 265 -21.41 -18.69 0.16
CA ARG A 265 -21.45 -18.48 -1.29
C ARG A 265 -22.80 -18.95 -1.80
N VAL A 266 -23.43 -18.14 -2.65
CA VAL A 266 -24.59 -18.53 -3.43
C VAL A 266 -24.28 -18.23 -4.88
N ASP A 267 -24.28 -19.27 -5.71
CA ASP A 267 -24.03 -19.17 -7.14
C ASP A 267 -25.35 -18.95 -7.87
N ASN A 268 -25.36 -18.03 -8.84
CA ASN A 268 -26.54 -17.62 -9.58
C ASN A 268 -27.77 -17.24 -8.72
N PRO A 269 -27.62 -16.44 -7.64
CA PRO A 269 -28.77 -16.02 -6.85
C PRO A 269 -29.72 -15.16 -7.68
N LEU A 270 -31.00 -15.14 -7.29
CA LEU A 270 -31.97 -14.17 -7.80
C LEU A 270 -31.61 -12.78 -7.25
N ILE A 271 -30.96 -11.95 -8.08
CA ILE A 271 -30.59 -10.57 -7.75
C ILE A 271 -31.53 -9.64 -8.51
N GLY A 272 -32.20 -8.72 -7.80
CA GLY A 272 -32.99 -7.67 -8.43
C GLY A 272 -32.11 -6.63 -9.13
N ASP A 273 -32.59 -6.06 -10.24
CA ASP A 273 -31.88 -5.03 -11.00
C ASP A 273 -31.63 -3.75 -10.17
N ASP A 274 -32.46 -3.51 -9.15
CA ASP A 274 -32.37 -2.40 -8.20
C ASP A 274 -31.11 -2.46 -7.33
N VAL A 275 -30.58 -3.66 -7.07
CA VAL A 275 -29.38 -3.88 -6.23
C VAL A 275 -28.17 -3.10 -6.77
N PHE A 276 -28.04 -3.01 -8.09
CA PHE A 276 -26.93 -2.30 -8.73
C PHE A 276 -27.28 -0.89 -9.21
N SER A 277 -28.48 -0.41 -8.89
CA SER A 277 -28.96 0.88 -9.40
C SER A 277 -28.20 2.04 -8.74
N ILE A 278 -27.71 2.96 -9.57
CA ILE A 278 -27.08 4.21 -9.16
C ILE A 278 -28.02 5.35 -9.58
N PRO A 279 -28.48 6.21 -8.64
CA PRO A 279 -29.36 7.32 -8.96
C PRO A 279 -28.76 8.29 -9.98
N ASP A 280 -29.60 8.86 -10.85
CA ASP A 280 -29.17 9.82 -11.88
C ASP A 280 -28.46 11.04 -11.30
N GLU A 281 -28.87 11.49 -10.11
CA GLU A 281 -28.21 12.58 -9.38
C GLU A 281 -26.75 12.26 -9.04
N ILE A 282 -26.41 10.99 -8.75
CA ILE A 282 -25.04 10.55 -8.49
C ILE A 282 -24.28 10.38 -9.81
N ARG A 283 -24.93 9.83 -10.84
CA ARG A 283 -24.36 9.69 -12.18
C ARG A 283 -23.98 11.04 -12.78
N ALA A 284 -24.78 12.08 -12.53
CA ALA A 284 -24.54 13.43 -13.02
C ALA A 284 -23.40 14.16 -12.27
N GLN A 285 -22.95 13.67 -11.11
CA GLN A 285 -21.80 14.26 -10.42
C GLN A 285 -20.54 14.12 -11.27
N ALA A 286 -19.74 15.17 -11.29
CA ALA A 286 -18.50 15.21 -12.04
C ALA A 286 -17.51 14.15 -11.54
N GLU A 287 -16.83 13.49 -12.48
CA GLU A 287 -15.70 12.64 -12.15
C GLU A 287 -14.46 13.53 -11.91
N ASN A 288 -14.02 13.63 -10.65
CA ASN A 288 -12.87 14.46 -10.27
C ASN A 288 -11.67 13.57 -9.89
N GLY A 289 -10.58 13.71 -10.64
CA GLY A 289 -9.32 12.98 -10.47
C GLY A 289 -9.11 11.86 -11.49
N GLN A 290 -7.88 11.34 -11.55
CA GLN A 290 -7.52 10.25 -12.45
C GLN A 290 -7.95 8.89 -11.88
N ARG A 291 -8.20 7.93 -12.77
CA ARG A 291 -8.48 6.54 -12.43
C ARG A 291 -7.17 5.76 -12.25
N ILE A 292 -6.59 5.79 -11.04
CA ILE A 292 -5.36 5.05 -10.72
C ILE A 292 -5.71 3.83 -9.88
N ALA A 293 -5.49 2.62 -10.42
CA ALA A 293 -5.67 1.39 -9.65
C ALA A 293 -4.47 1.15 -8.72
N SER A 294 -4.67 1.41 -7.41
CA SER A 294 -3.62 1.27 -6.39
C SER A 294 -4.23 0.87 -5.03
N GLN A 295 -3.51 0.06 -4.24
CA GLN A 295 -3.86 -0.20 -2.85
C GLN A 295 -3.74 1.04 -1.95
N TRP A 296 -3.09 2.11 -2.41
CA TRP A 296 -3.05 3.39 -1.70
C TRP A 296 -4.45 3.89 -1.31
N THR A 297 -5.42 3.73 -2.21
CA THR A 297 -6.80 4.16 -1.99
C THR A 297 -7.59 3.19 -1.12
N LEU A 298 -7.47 1.87 -1.35
CA LEU A 298 -8.29 0.87 -0.65
C LEU A 298 -7.89 0.68 0.81
N ARG A 299 -6.59 0.61 1.13
CA ARG A 299 -6.11 0.40 2.51
C ARG A 299 -6.52 1.52 3.47
N ARG A 300 -6.69 2.73 2.95
CA ARG A 300 -7.12 3.91 3.74
C ARG A 300 -8.61 4.01 4.00
N ALA A 301 -9.43 3.24 3.27
CA ALA A 301 -10.88 3.37 3.34
C ALA A 301 -11.41 3.15 4.77
N VAL A 302 -10.88 2.17 5.49
CA VAL A 302 -11.29 1.87 6.87
C VAL A 302 -10.62 2.81 7.88
N MET A 303 -9.35 3.16 7.67
CA MET A 303 -8.58 4.04 8.58
C MET A 303 -9.27 5.40 8.79
N GLY A 304 -10.15 5.83 7.88
CA GLY A 304 -10.86 7.11 7.98
C GLY A 304 -9.96 8.31 7.70
N VAL A 305 -8.80 8.07 7.09
CA VAL A 305 -7.84 9.08 6.67
C VAL A 305 -8.10 9.40 5.19
N ALA A 306 -8.00 10.68 4.82
CA ALA A 306 -8.39 11.12 3.48
C ALA A 306 -7.57 10.44 2.38
N TYR A 307 -8.18 9.48 1.68
CA TYR A 307 -7.73 8.97 0.38
C TYR A 307 -8.29 9.83 -0.78
N GLN A 308 -9.28 10.67 -0.48
CA GLN A 308 -10.08 11.39 -1.47
C GLN A 308 -9.28 12.43 -2.26
N ASP A 309 -8.12 12.85 -1.76
CA ASP A 309 -7.26 13.81 -2.45
C ASP A 309 -6.32 13.12 -3.46
N PHE A 310 -6.14 11.80 -3.39
CA PHE A 310 -5.21 11.09 -4.28
C PHE A 310 -5.63 11.22 -5.74
N ALA A 311 -4.68 11.52 -6.62
CA ALA A 311 -4.90 11.70 -8.06
C ALA A 311 -5.86 12.85 -8.43
N ARG A 312 -6.07 13.82 -7.52
CA ARG A 312 -6.83 15.06 -7.77
C ARG A 312 -5.93 16.29 -7.73
N GLU A 313 -6.47 17.42 -8.17
CA GLU A 313 -5.84 18.72 -7.96
C GLU A 313 -5.70 19.01 -6.45
N GLN A 314 -4.53 19.51 -6.05
CA GLN A 314 -4.19 19.73 -4.65
C GLN A 314 -4.33 21.19 -4.28
N LYS A 315 -5.09 21.46 -3.22
CA LYS A 315 -5.21 22.80 -2.66
C LYS A 315 -4.08 23.06 -1.67
N VAL A 316 -3.47 24.23 -1.77
CA VAL A 316 -2.44 24.69 -0.84
C VAL A 316 -2.89 25.99 -0.19
N GLU A 317 -2.81 26.04 1.13
CA GLU A 317 -3.02 27.26 1.88
C GLU A 317 -1.77 27.58 2.71
N LEU A 318 -1.20 28.76 2.49
CA LEU A 318 -0.04 29.26 3.21
C LEU A 318 -0.50 30.10 4.41
N TYR A 319 -0.59 29.51 5.59
CA TYR A 319 -0.96 30.21 6.82
C TYR A 319 0.30 30.72 7.53
N GLN A 320 0.51 32.04 7.53
CA GLN A 320 1.69 32.64 8.15
C GLN A 320 1.59 32.64 9.68
N ILE A 321 2.53 31.96 10.34
CA ILE A 321 2.59 31.81 11.81
C ILE A 321 3.50 32.87 12.43
N ALA A 322 4.62 33.16 11.76
CA ALA A 322 5.56 34.22 12.10
C ALA A 322 6.17 34.80 10.82
N ARG A 323 6.98 35.85 10.92
CA ARG A 323 7.66 36.41 9.74
C ARG A 323 8.47 35.31 9.05
N GLY A 324 8.13 34.96 7.81
CA GLY A 324 8.85 33.91 7.07
C GLY A 324 8.64 32.48 7.58
N VAL A 325 7.65 32.20 8.43
CA VAL A 325 7.31 30.83 8.90
C VAL A 325 5.84 30.57 8.62
N TYR A 326 5.55 29.48 7.90
CA TYR A 326 4.21 29.18 7.39
C TYR A 326 3.81 27.74 7.73
N HIS A 327 2.58 27.57 8.18
CA HIS A 327 1.89 26.29 8.19
C HIS A 327 1.26 26.10 6.81
N VAL A 328 1.72 25.08 6.09
CA VAL A 328 1.30 24.80 4.72
C VAL A 328 0.20 23.75 4.75
N ARG A 329 -1.04 24.23 4.73
CA ARG A 329 -2.25 23.42 4.81
C ARG A 329 -2.75 22.98 3.44
N GLY A 330 -3.76 22.13 3.44
CA GLY A 330 -4.34 21.49 2.28
C GLY A 330 -5.35 20.45 2.72
N GLY A 331 -5.18 19.20 2.28
CA GLY A 331 -5.95 18.04 2.73
C GLY A 331 -5.68 17.65 4.19
N SER A 332 -5.55 16.35 4.46
CA SER A 332 -5.45 15.81 5.83
C SER A 332 -4.08 15.97 6.53
N HIS A 333 -3.02 16.21 5.76
CA HIS A 333 -1.63 16.29 6.24
C HIS A 333 -0.98 17.59 5.79
N HIS A 334 -0.11 18.12 6.63
CA HIS A 334 0.43 19.45 6.50
C HIS A 334 1.96 19.47 6.62
N SER A 335 2.55 20.52 6.07
CA SER A 335 3.97 20.81 6.17
C SER A 335 4.18 22.12 6.91
N MET A 336 5.39 22.39 7.39
CA MET A 336 5.82 23.73 7.78
C MET A 336 6.93 24.20 6.86
N VAL A 337 6.91 25.48 6.50
CA VAL A 337 7.97 26.08 5.68
C VAL A 337 8.60 27.25 6.42
N VAL A 338 9.93 27.25 6.41
CA VAL A 338 10.77 28.27 7.01
C VAL A 338 11.57 28.94 5.91
N ALA A 339 11.29 30.22 5.66
CA ALA A 339 12.07 31.04 4.78
C ALA A 339 13.36 31.47 5.47
N MET A 340 14.49 31.02 4.94
CA MET A 340 15.83 31.46 5.30
C MET A 340 16.19 32.69 4.45
N ARG A 341 17.40 33.23 4.59
CA ARG A 341 17.89 34.42 3.89
C ARG A 341 17.80 34.26 2.38
N ASP A 342 18.32 33.16 1.84
CA ASP A 342 18.43 32.88 0.41
C ASP A 342 17.72 31.59 -0.05
N HIS A 343 17.18 30.78 0.87
CA HIS A 343 16.53 29.51 0.54
C HIS A 343 15.33 29.21 1.44
N LEU A 344 14.66 28.08 1.19
CA LEU A 344 13.56 27.56 2.00
C LEU A 344 13.94 26.21 2.60
N VAL A 345 13.50 25.99 3.84
CA VAL A 345 13.50 24.68 4.51
C VAL A 345 12.05 24.22 4.66
N VAL A 346 11.73 23.05 4.14
CA VAL A 346 10.41 22.42 4.27
C VAL A 346 10.48 21.33 5.32
N VAL A 347 9.52 21.30 6.22
CA VAL A 347 9.32 20.23 7.21
C VAL A 347 8.08 19.46 6.80
N GLU A 348 8.30 18.20 6.47
CA GLU A 348 7.34 17.20 5.99
C GLU A 348 6.89 17.26 4.53
N ALA A 349 6.75 16.07 3.93
CA ALA A 349 6.39 15.85 2.54
C ALA A 349 5.31 14.76 2.44
N PRO A 350 4.10 15.04 2.95
CA PRO A 350 3.12 14.00 3.18
C PRO A 350 2.44 13.51 1.91
N LEU A 351 1.81 12.34 2.07
CA LEU A 351 0.92 11.68 1.12
C LEU A 351 1.58 11.23 -0.18
N PHE A 352 1.60 12.07 -1.20
CA PHE A 352 1.95 11.67 -2.57
C PHE A 352 2.55 12.85 -3.33
N GLU A 353 3.18 12.58 -4.47
CA GLU A 353 3.91 13.56 -5.25
C GLU A 353 3.08 14.82 -5.57
N GLU A 354 1.83 14.67 -6.01
CA GLU A 354 0.98 15.77 -6.43
C GLU A 354 0.79 16.81 -5.31
N ARG A 355 0.77 16.34 -4.04
CA ARG A 355 0.72 17.22 -2.87
C ARG A 355 2.00 18.06 -2.76
N SER A 356 3.16 17.42 -2.89
CA SER A 356 4.45 18.11 -2.84
C SER A 356 4.65 19.07 -4.01
N LEU A 357 4.22 18.71 -5.22
CA LEU A 357 4.34 19.58 -6.39
C LEU A 357 3.52 20.87 -6.23
N ALA A 358 2.27 20.76 -5.76
CA ALA A 358 1.46 21.93 -5.50
C ALA A 358 2.06 22.81 -4.39
N VAL A 359 2.64 22.20 -3.35
CA VAL A 359 3.36 22.96 -2.32
C VAL A 359 4.57 23.69 -2.91
N LEU A 360 5.39 23.01 -3.69
CA LEU A 360 6.57 23.60 -4.34
C LEU A 360 6.19 24.77 -5.26
N GLU A 361 5.09 24.65 -6.01
CA GLU A 361 4.54 25.71 -6.85
C GLU A 361 4.14 26.93 -6.02
N ALA A 362 3.29 26.75 -5.00
CA ALA A 362 2.85 27.83 -4.11
C ALA A 362 4.02 28.52 -3.40
N LEU A 363 5.08 27.78 -3.06
CA LEU A 363 6.30 28.36 -2.49
C LEU A 363 7.11 29.17 -3.51
N GLY A 364 7.18 28.72 -4.76
CA GLY A 364 7.82 29.46 -5.84
C GLY A 364 7.15 30.81 -6.12
N GLU A 365 5.82 30.85 -6.05
CA GLU A 365 5.05 32.09 -6.16
C GLU A 365 5.25 33.01 -4.95
N ARG A 366 5.24 32.45 -3.73
CA ARG A 366 5.36 33.22 -2.50
C ARG A 366 6.77 33.78 -2.26
N PHE A 367 7.80 33.04 -2.66
CA PHE A 367 9.21 33.38 -2.40
C PHE A 367 10.03 33.34 -3.69
N PRO A 368 9.76 34.25 -4.64
CA PRO A 368 10.49 34.27 -5.90
C PRO A 368 12.01 34.40 -5.64
N GLY A 369 12.78 33.52 -6.27
CA GLY A 369 14.25 33.48 -6.17
C GLY A 369 14.80 32.71 -4.97
N LYS A 370 13.97 32.19 -4.06
CA LYS A 370 14.44 31.33 -2.94
C LYS A 370 14.16 29.85 -3.23
N PRO A 371 15.17 29.05 -3.62
CA PRO A 371 14.97 27.62 -3.85
C PRO A 371 14.68 26.87 -2.55
N VAL A 372 13.95 25.75 -2.64
CA VAL A 372 13.90 24.76 -1.58
C VAL A 372 15.18 23.94 -1.62
N THR A 373 16.02 24.05 -0.58
CA THR A 373 17.31 23.35 -0.51
C THR A 373 17.34 22.25 0.54
N HIS A 374 16.36 22.23 1.45
CA HIS A 374 16.26 21.26 2.52
C HIS A 374 14.83 20.75 2.69
N LEU A 375 14.70 19.44 2.84
CA LEU A 375 13.50 18.77 3.32
C LEU A 375 13.83 18.09 4.65
N VAL A 376 12.97 18.24 5.65
CA VAL A 376 13.00 17.46 6.89
C VAL A 376 11.87 16.45 6.83
N VAL A 377 12.21 15.18 6.97
CA VAL A 377 11.28 14.06 7.19
C VAL A 377 11.26 13.78 8.69
N THR A 378 10.11 13.96 9.33
CA THR A 378 9.98 13.77 10.77
C THR A 378 10.04 12.30 11.13
N HIS A 379 9.35 11.44 10.39
CA HIS A 379 9.34 10.00 10.57
C HIS A 379 8.92 9.27 9.30
N PHE A 380 8.98 7.94 9.31
CA PHE A 380 8.88 7.11 8.09
C PHE A 380 7.45 6.69 7.72
N HIS A 381 6.44 7.02 8.52
CA HIS A 381 5.09 6.53 8.26
C HIS A 381 4.63 6.94 6.86
N PHE A 382 3.95 6.03 6.17
CA PHE A 382 3.69 6.11 4.73
C PHE A 382 3.02 7.41 4.27
N ASP A 383 2.17 7.98 5.12
CA ASP A 383 1.40 9.19 4.93
C ASP A 383 2.21 10.47 5.15
N HIS A 384 3.47 10.35 5.62
CA HIS A 384 4.41 11.45 5.81
C HIS A 384 5.57 11.49 4.81
N VAL A 385 5.78 10.39 4.06
CA VAL A 385 6.96 10.23 3.19
C VAL A 385 6.68 10.09 1.70
N GLY A 386 5.43 9.86 1.28
CA GLY A 386 5.14 9.62 -0.15
C GLY A 386 5.33 10.84 -1.07
N GLY A 387 5.57 12.03 -0.51
CA GLY A 387 5.92 13.23 -1.27
C GLY A 387 7.42 13.55 -1.34
N VAL A 388 8.29 12.76 -0.69
CA VAL A 388 9.73 13.07 -0.50
C VAL A 388 10.48 13.16 -1.83
N ARG A 389 10.16 12.29 -2.78
CA ARG A 389 10.86 12.20 -4.08
C ARG A 389 10.75 13.48 -4.90
N ALA A 390 9.65 14.23 -4.79
CA ALA A 390 9.48 15.52 -5.45
C ALA A 390 10.52 16.57 -5.00
N TYR A 391 10.88 16.58 -3.71
CA TYR A 391 11.91 17.47 -3.17
C TYR A 391 13.32 16.98 -3.50
N ALA A 392 13.56 15.67 -3.49
CA ALA A 392 14.81 15.09 -3.96
C ALA A 392 15.13 15.51 -5.40
N ALA A 393 14.11 15.50 -6.27
CA ALA A 393 14.24 15.91 -7.68
C ALA A 393 14.60 17.40 -7.85
N LYS A 394 14.32 18.25 -6.85
CA LYS A 394 14.78 19.65 -6.81
C LYS A 394 16.21 19.79 -6.27
N GLY A 395 16.85 18.69 -5.93
CA GLY A 395 18.17 18.66 -5.32
C GLY A 395 18.15 19.14 -3.87
N ALA A 396 17.04 19.00 -3.14
CA ALA A 396 17.02 19.27 -1.71
C ALA A 396 17.81 18.20 -0.94
N THR A 397 18.52 18.60 0.11
CA THR A 397 19.08 17.66 1.09
C THR A 397 17.98 17.21 2.03
N ILE A 398 17.81 15.89 2.17
CA ILE A 398 16.77 15.28 3.01
C ILE A 398 17.36 14.95 4.38
N PHE A 399 16.90 15.65 5.41
CA PHE A 399 17.17 15.29 6.80
C PHE A 399 16.10 14.33 7.31
N THR A 400 16.52 13.27 7.99
CA THR A 400 15.63 12.23 8.54
C THR A 400 16.26 11.68 9.81
N PRO A 401 15.53 11.04 10.74
CA PRO A 401 16.18 10.32 11.84
C PRO A 401 17.25 9.36 11.31
N GLU A 402 18.39 9.26 12.00
CA GLU A 402 19.52 8.42 11.57
C GLU A 402 19.12 6.95 11.38
N SER A 403 18.30 6.41 12.29
CA SER A 403 17.74 5.05 12.20
C SER A 403 16.86 4.82 10.97
N ILE A 404 16.30 5.89 10.39
CA ILE A 404 15.36 5.86 9.27
C ILE A 404 16.05 6.16 7.92
N ALA A 405 17.25 6.73 7.92
CA ALA A 405 17.98 7.07 6.70
C ALA A 405 18.13 5.91 5.70
N PRO A 406 18.41 4.65 6.11
CA PRO A 406 18.47 3.53 5.18
C PRO A 406 17.13 3.26 4.45
N PHE A 407 16.00 3.41 5.15
CA PHE A 407 14.67 3.25 4.56
C PHE A 407 14.40 4.33 3.50
N ILE A 408 14.69 5.60 3.81
CA ILE A 408 14.52 6.71 2.86
C ILE A 408 15.45 6.54 1.65
N GLN A 409 16.67 6.06 1.86
CA GLN A 409 17.61 5.79 0.77
C GLN A 409 17.11 4.70 -0.17
N GLU A 410 16.55 3.62 0.37
CA GLU A 410 15.94 2.56 -0.44
C GLU A 410 14.74 3.09 -1.21
N MET A 411 13.83 3.79 -0.54
CA MET A 411 12.64 4.44 -1.13
C MET A 411 13.00 5.34 -2.34
N LEU A 412 14.07 6.13 -2.23
CA LEU A 412 14.53 7.02 -3.29
C LEU A 412 15.11 6.28 -4.51
N LYS A 413 15.58 5.04 -4.34
CA LYS A 413 16.12 4.21 -5.44
C LYS A 413 15.05 3.41 -6.16
N ARG A 414 13.83 3.32 -5.60
CA ARG A 414 12.78 2.48 -6.16
C ARG A 414 12.33 2.99 -7.53
N PRO A 415 12.06 2.08 -8.48
CA PRO A 415 11.57 2.44 -9.80
C PRO A 415 10.13 2.97 -9.71
N HIS A 416 9.84 3.99 -10.50
CA HIS A 416 8.49 4.45 -10.80
C HIS A 416 8.34 4.42 -12.32
N THR A 417 8.23 3.24 -12.91
CA THR A 417 8.13 3.09 -14.38
C THR A 417 6.67 3.09 -14.85
N LEU A 418 5.74 2.68 -13.99
CA LEU A 418 4.31 2.66 -14.30
C LEU A 418 3.70 4.06 -14.31
N ARG A 419 4.04 4.88 -13.31
CA ARG A 419 3.69 6.31 -13.25
C ARG A 419 4.95 7.11 -12.88
N PRO A 420 5.81 7.47 -13.86
CA PRO A 420 7.06 8.16 -13.58
C PRO A 420 6.85 9.49 -12.86
N ASP A 421 7.42 9.56 -11.66
CA ASP A 421 7.43 10.75 -10.82
C ASP A 421 8.54 11.73 -11.26
N THR A 422 8.59 12.91 -10.65
CA THR A 422 9.55 13.95 -11.00
C THR A 422 10.99 13.47 -10.78
N LEU A 423 11.25 12.67 -9.75
CA LEU A 423 12.59 12.13 -9.52
C LEU A 423 13.00 11.16 -10.63
N ALA A 424 12.12 10.21 -10.99
CA ALA A 424 12.36 9.24 -12.08
C ALA A 424 12.56 9.91 -13.45
N LYS A 425 12.04 11.13 -13.64
CA LYS A 425 12.21 11.94 -14.86
C LYS A 425 13.50 12.78 -14.88
N THR A 426 14.30 12.76 -13.81
CA THR A 426 15.52 13.57 -13.68
C THR A 426 16.75 12.71 -13.44
N ALA A 427 17.95 13.28 -13.64
CA ALA A 427 19.22 12.65 -13.32
C ALA A 427 19.80 13.13 -11.97
N VAL A 428 18.95 13.63 -11.07
CA VAL A 428 19.38 14.18 -9.78
C VAL A 428 19.66 13.04 -8.81
N GLU A 429 20.89 12.96 -8.32
CA GLU A 429 21.24 12.04 -7.23
C GLU A 429 20.70 12.57 -5.89
N PRO A 430 19.81 11.85 -5.19
CA PRO A 430 19.26 12.29 -3.92
C PRO A 430 20.33 12.43 -2.84
N ARG A 431 20.23 13.48 -2.02
CA ARG A 431 21.10 13.68 -0.85
C ARG A 431 20.33 13.45 0.43
N ILE A 432 20.87 12.61 1.31
CA ILE A 432 20.24 12.24 2.58
C ILE A 432 21.25 12.43 3.70
N GLU A 433 20.79 12.99 4.81
CA GLU A 433 21.56 13.11 6.04
C GLU A 433 20.74 12.58 7.23
N GLY A 434 21.30 11.58 7.93
CA GLY A 434 20.73 11.06 9.17
C GLY A 434 20.98 12.01 10.34
N VAL A 435 19.95 12.25 11.15
CA VAL A 435 20.02 13.06 12.36
C VAL A 435 19.94 12.16 13.58
N ALA A 436 21.04 12.07 14.33
CA ALA A 436 21.13 11.22 15.53
C ALA A 436 20.39 11.83 16.73
N ALA A 437 20.87 12.97 17.23
CA ALA A 437 20.31 13.65 18.40
C ALA A 437 19.81 15.06 18.07
N VAL A 438 20.71 15.94 17.59
CA VAL A 438 20.39 17.31 17.21
C VAL A 438 21.16 17.68 15.94
N LYS A 439 20.49 18.28 14.97
CA LYS A 439 21.10 18.94 13.80
C LYS A 439 20.67 20.40 13.77
N VAL A 440 21.63 21.30 13.58
CA VAL A 440 21.37 22.73 13.43
C VAL A 440 21.46 23.13 11.96
N ILE A 441 20.45 23.82 11.46
CA ILE A 441 20.42 24.48 10.16
C ILE A 441 20.35 25.99 10.43
N SER A 442 21.30 26.76 9.91
CA SER A 442 21.32 28.23 10.09
C SER A 442 21.89 28.93 8.87
N ASP A 443 21.40 30.15 8.62
CA ASP A 443 21.91 31.09 7.62
C ASP A 443 22.61 32.31 8.27
N GLY A 444 22.83 32.26 9.59
CA GLY A 444 23.36 33.36 10.40
C GLY A 444 22.32 34.35 10.94
N GLU A 445 21.12 34.39 10.35
CA GLU A 445 19.99 35.23 10.80
C GLU A 445 18.92 34.42 11.53
N ARG A 446 18.68 33.21 11.06
CA ARG A 446 17.71 32.25 11.58
C ARG A 446 18.37 30.91 11.87
N THR A 447 17.83 30.22 12.87
CA THR A 447 18.26 28.88 13.28
C THR A 447 17.07 27.95 13.36
N ILE A 448 17.22 26.75 12.82
CA ILE A 448 16.32 25.61 12.98
C ILE A 448 17.10 24.49 13.64
N GLU A 449 16.58 23.94 14.74
CA GLU A 449 17.09 22.75 15.39
C GLU A 449 16.19 21.56 15.07
N LEU A 450 16.75 20.55 14.39
CA LEU A 450 16.11 19.26 14.21
C LEU A 450 16.51 18.40 15.41
N ARG A 451 15.54 17.96 16.20
CA ARG A 451 15.79 17.23 17.45
C ARG A 451 15.10 15.88 17.41
N SER A 452 15.85 14.82 17.70
CA SER A 452 15.32 13.48 17.89
C SER A 452 14.50 13.41 19.17
N ILE A 453 13.32 12.79 19.10
CA ILE A 453 12.36 12.66 20.20
C ILE A 453 12.15 11.17 20.47
N GLU A 454 12.54 10.72 21.66
CA GLU A 454 12.22 9.36 22.13
C GLU A 454 10.69 9.20 22.29
N ASN A 455 10.13 8.15 21.72
CA ASN A 455 8.68 7.91 21.66
C ASN A 455 8.36 6.44 21.34
N ASP A 456 7.08 6.05 21.44
CA ASP A 456 6.57 4.71 21.12
C ASP A 456 5.78 4.65 19.79
N HIS A 457 5.76 5.75 19.02
CA HIS A 457 5.06 5.86 17.73
C HIS A 457 5.93 5.34 16.57
N ALA A 458 7.20 5.75 16.52
CA ALA A 458 8.16 5.36 15.49
C ALA A 458 9.60 5.33 16.04
N ALA A 459 10.42 4.41 15.54
CA ALA A 459 11.84 4.19 15.89
C ALA A 459 12.80 5.31 15.46
N GLY A 460 12.25 6.46 15.11
CA GLY A 460 12.94 7.69 14.77
C GLY A 460 11.87 8.75 14.53
N MET A 461 11.93 9.82 15.31
CA MET A 461 11.01 10.95 15.20
C MET A 461 11.79 12.25 15.39
N LEU A 462 11.72 13.17 14.43
CA LEU A 462 12.27 14.51 14.56
C LEU A 462 11.17 15.53 14.89
N ALA A 463 11.52 16.50 15.73
CA ALA A 463 10.83 17.77 15.83
C ALA A 463 11.72 18.87 15.23
N ALA A 464 11.11 19.82 14.51
CA ALA A 464 11.81 21.00 13.99
C ALA A 464 11.49 22.22 14.87
N TYR A 465 12.47 22.71 15.60
CA TYR A 465 12.33 23.80 16.57
C TYR A 465 13.04 25.07 16.09
N LEU A 466 12.36 26.21 16.21
CA LEU A 466 12.87 27.54 15.86
C LEU A 466 13.04 28.34 17.16
N PRO A 467 14.26 28.50 17.68
CA PRO A 467 14.48 29.10 19.00
C PRO A 467 14.08 30.57 19.11
N ALA A 468 14.31 31.36 18.06
CA ALA A 468 13.99 32.80 18.08
C ALA A 468 12.47 33.05 18.05
N GLU A 469 11.75 32.26 17.26
CA GLU A 469 10.29 32.32 17.14
C GLU A 469 9.56 31.52 18.23
N LYS A 470 10.26 30.63 18.95
CA LYS A 470 9.70 29.69 19.93
C LYS A 470 8.59 28.82 19.35
N ILE A 471 8.79 28.39 18.10
CA ILE A 471 7.88 27.54 17.33
C ILE A 471 8.49 26.14 17.25
N VAL A 472 7.68 25.10 17.45
CA VAL A 472 8.07 23.72 17.16
C VAL A 472 7.05 23.06 16.22
N PHE A 473 7.54 22.37 15.20
CA PHE A 473 6.75 21.43 14.42
C PHE A 473 6.98 20.01 14.92
N VAL A 474 5.89 19.31 15.20
CA VAL A 474 5.90 17.88 15.49
C VAL A 474 4.69 17.26 14.80
N SER A 475 4.88 16.15 14.10
CA SER A 475 3.76 15.50 13.40
C SER A 475 2.89 14.71 14.40
N ASP A 476 3.14 13.41 14.53
CA ASP A 476 2.15 12.49 15.10
C ASP A 476 2.25 12.33 16.61
N LEU A 477 3.23 12.97 17.24
CA LEU A 477 3.32 12.98 18.70
C LEU A 477 2.29 13.92 19.33
N TYR A 478 1.90 14.98 18.62
CA TYR A 478 0.81 15.85 19.02
C TYR A 478 0.32 16.71 17.84
N SER A 479 -0.97 16.60 17.53
CA SER A 479 -1.63 17.44 16.54
C SER A 479 -2.57 18.45 17.23
N PRO A 480 -2.30 19.76 17.17
CA PRO A 480 -3.19 20.77 17.74
C PRO A 480 -4.59 20.72 17.08
N PRO A 481 -5.67 20.61 17.88
CA PRO A 481 -7.01 20.51 17.32
C PRO A 481 -7.47 21.82 16.69
N GLY A 482 -8.25 21.72 15.61
CA GLY A 482 -8.97 22.85 15.03
C GLY A 482 -10.35 23.06 15.67
N PRO A 483 -11.08 24.11 15.26
CA PRO A 483 -12.44 24.37 15.77
C PRO A 483 -13.46 23.34 15.29
N ALA A 484 -13.23 22.73 14.12
CA ALA A 484 -14.06 21.66 13.60
C ALA A 484 -13.44 20.29 13.90
N PRO A 485 -14.26 19.26 14.20
CA PRO A 485 -13.78 17.87 14.31
C PRO A 485 -13.02 17.46 13.05
N ASN A 486 -11.83 16.89 13.23
CA ASN A 486 -11.01 16.38 12.14
C ASN A 486 -10.59 14.94 12.47
N PRO A 487 -10.99 13.93 11.67
CA PRO A 487 -10.69 12.52 11.95
C PRO A 487 -9.19 12.18 11.88
N SER A 488 -8.38 13.01 11.23
CA SER A 488 -6.92 12.87 11.22
C SER A 488 -6.23 13.49 12.44
N VAL A 489 -6.97 14.20 13.31
CA VAL A 489 -6.42 14.73 14.57
C VAL A 489 -6.73 13.76 15.71
N ILE A 490 -5.71 13.01 16.10
CA ILE A 490 -5.81 11.98 17.15
C ILE A 490 -4.94 12.38 18.33
N PHE A 491 -5.54 12.46 19.51
CA PHE A 491 -4.82 12.69 20.75
C PHE A 491 -4.52 11.38 21.44
N GLU A 492 -3.24 11.00 21.48
CA GLU A 492 -2.75 9.82 22.19
C GLU A 492 -1.91 10.27 23.41
N PRO A 493 -2.37 10.04 24.65
CA PRO A 493 -1.73 10.58 25.85
C PRO A 493 -0.25 10.22 26.01
N ARG A 494 0.13 8.97 25.66
CA ARG A 494 1.51 8.50 25.77
C ARG A 494 2.45 9.24 24.81
N ARG A 495 2.04 9.43 23.55
CA ARG A 495 2.81 10.17 22.54
C ARG A 495 2.99 11.64 22.93
N ALA A 496 1.89 12.26 23.38
CA ALA A 496 1.89 13.64 23.85
C ALA A 496 2.79 13.83 25.09
N ALA A 497 2.77 12.88 26.04
CA ALA A 497 3.63 12.90 27.21
C ALA A 497 5.11 12.73 26.86
N ALA A 498 5.45 11.86 25.91
CA ALA A 498 6.82 11.69 25.41
C ALA A 498 7.35 12.99 24.79
N PHE A 499 6.55 13.65 23.96
CA PHE A 499 6.90 14.95 23.40
C PHE A 499 7.07 16.02 24.46
N TYR A 500 6.14 16.10 25.44
CA TYR A 500 6.23 17.05 26.55
C TYR A 500 7.52 16.85 27.36
N LYS A 501 7.86 15.59 27.71
CA LYS A 501 9.11 15.24 28.40
C LYS A 501 10.33 15.71 27.61
N ALA A 502 10.34 15.52 26.29
CA ALA A 502 11.46 15.95 25.45
C ALA A 502 11.64 17.48 25.42
N LEU A 503 10.53 18.23 25.30
CA LEU A 503 10.57 19.71 25.31
C LEU A 503 11.06 20.26 26.66
N VAL A 504 10.45 19.82 27.76
CA VAL A 504 10.75 20.31 29.11
C VAL A 504 12.12 19.84 29.58
N GLY A 505 12.45 18.57 29.36
CA GLY A 505 13.74 17.99 29.74
C GLY A 505 14.92 18.62 29.02
N SER A 506 14.71 19.12 27.80
CA SER A 506 15.72 19.86 27.04
C SER A 506 15.73 21.38 27.34
N GLY A 507 14.86 21.85 28.24
CA GLY A 507 14.77 23.28 28.60
C GLY A 507 14.29 24.20 27.48
N LEU A 508 13.66 23.66 26.43
CA LEU A 508 13.24 24.43 25.26
C LEU A 508 12.12 25.42 25.64
N LYS A 509 12.18 26.62 25.06
CA LYS A 509 11.16 27.66 25.26
C LYS A 509 10.21 27.63 24.06
N VAL A 510 9.09 26.93 24.23
CA VAL A 510 8.08 26.79 23.18
C VAL A 510 6.85 27.60 23.55
N ASP A 511 6.43 28.49 22.65
CA ASP A 511 5.16 29.22 22.77
C ASP A 511 4.11 28.61 21.83
N THR A 512 4.53 28.15 20.65
CA THR A 512 3.65 27.67 19.57
C THR A 512 4.05 26.28 19.08
N ILE A 513 3.05 25.41 18.88
CA ILE A 513 3.20 24.08 18.27
C ILE A 513 2.44 24.06 16.95
N VAL A 514 3.09 23.56 15.90
CA VAL A 514 2.54 23.38 14.55
C VAL A 514 2.38 21.88 14.30
N GLY A 515 1.17 21.44 13.97
CA GLY A 515 0.90 20.03 13.74
C GLY A 515 1.16 19.60 12.30
N GLY A 516 1.60 18.34 12.13
CA GLY A 516 1.53 17.63 10.84
C GLY A 516 0.10 17.27 10.43
N HIS A 517 -0.81 17.24 11.40
CA HIS A 517 -2.25 17.26 11.19
C HIS A 517 -2.89 18.39 12.01
N GLY A 518 -4.12 18.75 11.67
CA GLY A 518 -4.89 19.72 12.43
C GLY A 518 -4.43 21.15 12.19
N THR A 519 -4.05 21.86 13.26
CA THR A 519 -3.80 23.30 13.20
C THR A 519 -2.54 23.74 13.96
N VAL A 520 -2.47 25.01 14.32
CA VAL A 520 -1.44 25.62 15.16
C VAL A 520 -2.04 25.84 16.54
N GLY A 521 -1.33 25.43 17.60
CA GLY A 521 -1.79 25.56 18.98
C GLY A 521 -0.74 26.17 19.91
N SER A 522 -1.17 26.61 21.09
CA SER A 522 -0.25 27.12 22.10
C SER A 522 0.37 25.99 22.92
N PHE A 523 1.62 26.18 23.38
CA PHE A 523 2.25 25.25 24.31
C PHE A 523 1.45 25.09 25.61
N ARG A 524 0.77 26.15 26.06
CA ARG A 524 -0.10 26.12 27.24
C ARG A 524 -1.29 25.17 27.06
N ASP A 525 -1.91 25.17 25.87
CA ASP A 525 -3.03 24.26 25.59
C ASP A 525 -2.56 22.81 25.52
N PHE A 526 -1.41 22.59 24.89
CA PHE A 526 -0.75 21.28 24.87
C PHE A 526 -0.42 20.77 26.28
N GLU A 527 0.20 21.60 27.12
CA GLU A 527 0.54 21.24 28.49
C GLU A 527 -0.72 20.86 29.29
N ARG A 528 -1.81 21.61 29.14
CA ARG A 528 -3.10 21.27 29.77
C ARG A 528 -3.65 19.94 29.26
N ALA A 529 -3.56 19.68 27.96
CA ALA A 529 -4.00 18.42 27.37
C ALA A 529 -3.21 17.22 27.90
N VAL A 530 -1.88 17.35 27.99
CA VAL A 530 -0.99 16.32 28.56
C VAL A 530 -1.32 16.05 30.02
N LYS A 531 -1.41 17.10 30.85
CA LYS A 531 -1.76 16.96 32.27
C LYS A 531 -3.11 16.30 32.49
N ARG A 532 -4.11 16.61 31.65
CA ARG A 532 -5.42 15.96 31.69
C ARG A 532 -5.33 14.48 31.28
N GLY A 533 -4.61 14.17 30.21
CA GLY A 533 -4.48 12.80 29.69
C GLY A 533 -3.63 11.87 30.55
N MET A 534 -2.76 12.40 31.42
CA MET A 534 -2.00 11.61 32.40
C MET A 534 -2.76 11.35 33.72
N GLY A 535 -3.84 12.10 33.98
CA GLY A 535 -4.64 11.97 35.21
C GLY A 535 -5.89 11.08 35.05
N SER A 536 -6.20 10.68 33.82
CA SER A 536 -7.19 9.66 33.44
C SER A 536 -6.50 8.33 33.22
#